data_AF-A0A1B9EQ40-F1
#
_entry.id   AF-A0A1B9EQ40-F1
#
_cell.length_a   1.000
_cell.length_b   1.000
_cell.length_c   1.000
_cell.angle_alpha   90.00
_cell.angle_beta   90.00
_cell.angle_gamma   90.00
#
_symmetry.space_group_name_H-M   'P 1'
#
loop_
_entity.id
_entity.type
_entity.pdbx_description
1 polymer ?
#
loop_
_entity_poly.entity_id
_entity_poly.type
_entity_poly.pdbx_seq_one_letter_code
_entity_poly.pdbx_strand_id
1 'polypeptide(L)'
;MHRSAPRLSRILACAAVPVMLVAVGCSSDSGSGSDGKKDAGSSSSGTAGTKPSEPTVEPAKFDDLPDPCGSIGMKTIEELVPEAKKKGGTAGGSSDLSVRSSCSWNGLDDQGVKGSQYRWMDVGFTRFDSDQSLGSGAERATEDYAKQVTKTKASEGAEKVAAEPAAGIGDQATLVTYGLSKTDEDFVYATVVARTGNVVVTLTYNGAGYAGAKTPSSSDIVKGAQKAAKEAVAAVEKTAGSGGADEDADKDTGKDADKDADKSESSAKPKSS
;
A
#
# COMPACT_ATOMS: atom_id res chain seq x y z
N MET A 1 30.61 -31.49 -3.93
CA MET A 1 30.73 -32.14 -2.61
C MET A 1 29.96 -31.29 -1.60
N HIS A 2 28.73 -31.68 -1.27
CA HIS A 2 27.97 -31.04 -0.21
C HIS A 2 28.68 -31.27 1.13
N ARG A 3 28.99 -30.17 1.83
CA ARG A 3 29.29 -30.21 3.25
C ARG A 3 28.34 -29.24 3.95
N SER A 4 27.24 -29.80 4.42
CA SER A 4 26.36 -29.23 5.43
C SER A 4 26.95 -29.50 6.81
N ALA A 5 27.06 -28.48 7.66
CA ALA A 5 26.98 -28.54 9.13
C ALA A 5 27.24 -27.15 9.75
N PRO A 6 26.83 -26.87 11.00
CA PRO A 6 25.55 -27.16 11.63
C PRO A 6 24.91 -25.87 12.22
N ARG A 7 23.59 -25.89 12.41
CA ARG A 7 22.87 -24.81 13.12
C ARG A 7 23.14 -24.91 14.62
N LEU A 8 23.70 -23.86 15.22
CA LEU A 8 23.79 -23.69 16.67
C LEU A 8 22.45 -23.17 17.20
N SER A 9 21.69 -24.08 17.81
CA SER A 9 20.50 -23.82 18.62
C SER A 9 20.91 -23.04 19.87
N ARG A 10 20.63 -21.73 19.90
CA ARG A 10 20.67 -20.95 21.14
C ARG A 10 19.37 -21.16 21.90
N ILE A 11 19.51 -21.83 23.03
CA ILE A 11 18.50 -22.05 24.07
C ILE A 11 18.14 -20.67 24.66
N LEU A 12 16.89 -20.24 24.49
CA LEU A 12 16.30 -19.13 25.25
C LEU A 12 15.85 -19.67 26.61
N ALA A 13 16.56 -19.27 27.66
CA ALA A 13 16.15 -19.49 29.04
C ALA A 13 15.05 -18.47 29.41
N CYS A 14 13.86 -18.96 29.73
CA CYS A 14 12.75 -18.19 30.28
C CYS A 14 13.09 -17.75 31.70
N ALA A 15 13.22 -16.45 31.94
CA ALA A 15 13.17 -15.86 33.27
C ALA A 15 11.77 -15.29 33.50
N ALA A 16 10.92 -16.04 34.19
CA ALA A 16 9.61 -15.60 34.67
C ALA A 16 9.80 -14.72 35.92
N VAL A 17 9.31 -13.48 35.87
CA VAL A 17 9.22 -12.59 37.04
C VAL A 17 7.75 -12.50 37.45
N PRO A 18 7.36 -12.97 38.66
CA PRO A 18 5.99 -12.87 39.14
C PRO A 18 5.72 -11.47 39.67
N VAL A 19 4.82 -10.73 39.01
CA VAL A 19 4.23 -9.51 39.55
C VAL A 19 3.03 -9.91 40.40
N MET A 20 3.19 -9.77 41.72
CA MET A 20 2.11 -9.83 42.71
C MET A 20 1.11 -8.69 42.48
N LEU A 21 -0.14 -9.03 42.16
CA LEU A 21 -1.28 -8.13 42.27
C LEU A 21 -2.09 -8.51 43.51
N VAL A 22 -2.02 -7.67 44.54
CA VAL A 22 -2.93 -7.68 45.69
C VAL A 22 -3.59 -6.31 45.74
N ALA A 23 -4.91 -6.27 45.52
CA ALA A 23 -5.79 -5.24 46.08
C ALA A 23 -7.27 -5.59 45.80
N VAL A 24 -7.91 -6.09 46.87
CA VAL A 24 -9.24 -5.72 47.39
C VAL A 24 -10.44 -5.61 46.43
N GLY A 25 -11.43 -6.46 46.69
CA GLY A 25 -12.77 -6.38 46.11
C GLY A 25 -13.70 -5.41 46.85
N CYS A 26 -14.88 -5.21 46.25
CA CYS A 26 -16.13 -5.09 46.98
C CYS A 26 -17.27 -5.54 46.05
N SER A 27 -17.63 -6.82 46.15
CA SER A 27 -18.95 -7.31 45.78
C SER A 27 -19.93 -6.75 46.81
N SER A 28 -20.99 -6.07 46.36
CA SER A 28 -22.06 -5.66 47.26
C SER A 28 -23.02 -6.82 47.50
N ASP A 29 -23.27 -6.99 48.79
CA ASP A 29 -23.78 -8.13 49.53
C ASP A 29 -25.31 -8.25 49.49
N SER A 30 -25.79 -9.49 49.57
CA SER A 30 -27.19 -9.89 49.71
C SER A 30 -27.73 -9.54 51.09
N GLY A 31 -28.55 -8.49 51.18
CA GLY A 31 -29.39 -8.22 52.34
C GLY A 31 -30.77 -8.85 52.21
N SER A 32 -31.03 -9.96 52.91
CA SER A 32 -32.37 -10.45 53.22
C SER A 32 -32.93 -9.70 54.42
N GLY A 33 -34.11 -9.07 54.27
CA GLY A 33 -34.85 -8.37 55.33
C GLY A 33 -36.35 -8.32 55.00
N SER A 34 -37.17 -8.58 56.02
CA SER A 34 -38.53 -9.11 55.96
C SER A 34 -39.68 -8.13 55.68
N ASP A 35 -40.79 -8.71 55.17
CA ASP A 35 -42.22 -8.42 55.41
C ASP A 35 -42.84 -7.03 55.13
N GLY A 36 -43.91 -7.02 54.31
CA GLY A 36 -45.00 -6.04 54.49
C GLY A 36 -45.80 -5.57 53.26
N LYS A 37 -46.79 -6.37 52.83
CA LYS A 37 -48.16 -5.97 52.44
C LYS A 37 -48.42 -5.09 51.18
N LYS A 38 -49.11 -5.72 50.22
CA LYS A 38 -50.19 -5.26 49.29
C LYS A 38 -50.30 -3.75 48.99
N ASP A 39 -50.27 -3.39 47.72
CA ASP A 39 -51.40 -2.69 47.07
C ASP A 39 -51.32 -2.67 45.53
N ALA A 40 -52.46 -2.40 44.93
CA ALA A 40 -52.91 -2.72 43.59
C ALA A 40 -52.30 -1.88 42.44
N GLY A 41 -52.27 -2.52 41.27
CA GLY A 41 -52.68 -1.94 39.99
C GLY A 41 -52.02 -0.65 39.49
N SER A 42 -51.14 -0.79 38.50
CA SER A 42 -51.17 0.08 37.31
C SER A 42 -50.43 -0.58 36.16
N SER A 43 -51.18 -0.87 35.09
CA SER A 43 -50.62 -1.04 33.76
C SER A 43 -50.03 0.30 33.32
N SER A 44 -48.71 0.40 33.28
CA SER A 44 -48.04 1.48 32.55
C SER A 44 -47.55 0.93 31.21
N SER A 45 -48.35 1.23 30.19
CA SER A 45 -48.04 1.12 28.77
C SER A 45 -46.64 1.63 28.45
N GLY A 46 -46.02 0.96 27.48
CA GLY A 46 -44.64 1.16 27.09
C GLY A 46 -44.26 2.61 26.80
N THR A 47 -43.02 2.91 27.15
CA THR A 47 -42.18 3.70 26.27
C THR A 47 -41.06 2.78 25.86
N ALA A 48 -41.12 2.28 24.62
CA ALA A 48 -39.92 1.75 23.99
C ALA A 48 -38.95 2.92 23.97
N GLY A 49 -37.99 2.92 24.90
CA GLY A 49 -36.95 3.93 24.95
C GLY A 49 -36.31 3.95 23.57
N THR A 50 -36.38 5.11 22.91
CA THR A 50 -35.68 5.35 21.66
C THR A 50 -34.22 4.99 21.92
N LYS A 51 -33.78 3.84 21.41
CA LYS A 51 -32.39 3.41 21.51
C LYS A 51 -31.56 4.58 20.95
N PRO A 52 -30.55 5.09 21.68
CA PRO A 52 -29.67 6.12 21.15
C PRO A 52 -29.17 5.63 19.79
N SER A 53 -29.46 6.38 18.74
CA SER A 53 -28.90 6.09 17.42
C SER A 53 -27.39 6.23 17.56
N GLU A 54 -26.66 5.14 17.36
CA GLU A 54 -25.21 5.21 17.31
C GLU A 54 -24.81 6.23 16.23
N PRO A 55 -23.81 7.09 16.51
CA PRO A 55 -23.36 8.07 15.52
C PRO A 55 -22.96 7.33 14.24
N THR A 56 -23.54 7.75 13.12
CA THR A 56 -23.22 7.15 11.82
C THR A 56 -21.81 7.59 11.41
N VAL A 57 -20.91 6.63 11.25
CA VAL A 57 -19.53 6.88 10.77
C VAL A 57 -19.57 7.22 9.28
N GLU A 58 -18.76 8.19 8.86
CA GLU A 58 -18.59 8.57 7.46
C GLU A 58 -18.10 7.37 6.63
N PRO A 59 -18.72 7.02 5.49
CA PRO A 59 -18.28 5.91 4.66
C PRO A 59 -16.91 6.15 4.04
N ALA A 60 -16.19 5.08 3.74
CA ALA A 60 -14.94 5.14 3.00
C ALA A 60 -15.20 5.65 1.57
N LYS A 61 -14.27 6.44 1.02
CA LYS A 61 -14.35 6.94 -0.36
C LYS A 61 -13.92 5.88 -1.38
N PHE A 62 -12.96 5.05 -1.00
CA PHE A 62 -12.38 3.99 -1.82
C PHE A 62 -12.57 2.65 -1.11
N ASP A 63 -13.14 1.68 -1.83
CA ASP A 63 -13.35 0.31 -1.37
C ASP A 63 -12.30 -0.68 -1.90
N ASP A 64 -11.48 -0.25 -2.87
CA ASP A 64 -10.41 -1.07 -3.45
C ASP A 64 -9.16 -0.24 -3.79
N LEU A 65 -8.04 -0.93 -4.05
CA LEU A 65 -6.76 -0.38 -4.44
C LEU A 65 -6.41 -0.73 -5.90
N PRO A 66 -5.71 0.16 -6.64
CA PRO A 66 -5.23 -0.19 -7.96
C PRO A 66 -4.15 -1.29 -7.88
N ASP A 67 -3.88 -1.96 -9.01
CA ASP A 67 -2.64 -2.73 -9.14
C ASP A 67 -1.45 -1.77 -8.93
N PRO A 68 -0.60 -2.01 -7.92
CA PRO A 68 0.49 -1.10 -7.63
C PRO A 68 1.53 -1.05 -8.74
N CYS A 69 1.74 -2.13 -9.49
CA CYS A 69 2.70 -2.14 -10.58
C CYS A 69 2.17 -1.45 -11.85
N GLY A 70 0.86 -1.46 -12.06
CA GLY A 70 0.17 -0.69 -13.09
C GLY A 70 -0.08 0.78 -12.74
N SER A 71 0.15 1.19 -11.48
CA SER A 71 -0.13 2.55 -11.02
C SER A 71 0.81 3.63 -11.58
N ILE A 72 1.96 3.22 -12.12
CA ILE A 72 2.95 4.10 -12.76
C ILE A 72 3.06 3.72 -14.25
N GLY A 73 2.97 4.70 -15.13
CA GLY A 73 3.04 4.49 -16.57
C GLY A 73 4.39 3.95 -17.01
N MET A 74 4.40 3.03 -17.99
CA MET A 74 5.64 2.41 -18.50
C MET A 74 6.69 3.45 -18.95
N LYS A 75 6.25 4.56 -19.56
CA LYS A 75 7.16 5.66 -19.95
C LYS A 75 7.85 6.30 -18.74
N THR A 76 7.12 6.47 -17.64
CA THR A 76 7.66 7.00 -16.39
C THR A 76 8.63 6.01 -15.75
N ILE A 77 8.34 4.71 -15.82
CA ILE A 77 9.31 3.67 -15.39
C ILE A 77 10.60 3.73 -16.22
N GLU A 78 10.50 3.79 -17.55
CA GLU A 78 11.68 3.84 -18.43
C GLU A 78 12.51 5.11 -18.21
N GLU A 79 11.87 6.23 -17.91
CA GLU A 79 12.53 7.50 -17.61
C GLU A 79 13.22 7.51 -16.23
N LEU A 80 12.51 7.03 -15.19
CA LEU A 80 12.99 7.14 -13.81
C LEU A 80 13.88 5.98 -13.39
N VAL A 81 13.69 4.80 -13.98
CA VAL A 81 14.44 3.58 -13.66
C VAL A 81 14.94 2.95 -14.97
N PRO A 82 15.89 3.62 -15.67
CA PRO A 82 16.51 3.05 -16.87
C PRO A 82 17.15 1.70 -16.54
N GLU A 83 17.15 0.80 -17.51
CA GLU A 83 17.62 -0.58 -17.33
C GLU A 83 16.95 -1.30 -16.13
N ALA A 84 15.67 -1.02 -15.89
CA ALA A 84 14.88 -1.71 -14.87
C ALA A 84 14.91 -3.23 -15.11
N LYS A 85 15.33 -4.00 -14.10
CA LYS A 85 15.42 -5.48 -14.18
C LYS A 85 14.10 -6.12 -14.59
N LYS A 86 12.98 -5.54 -14.16
CA LYS A 86 11.63 -5.96 -14.53
C LYS A 86 10.80 -4.71 -14.83
N LYS A 87 10.49 -4.48 -16.12
CA LYS A 87 9.71 -3.31 -16.56
C LYS A 87 8.34 -3.21 -15.88
N GLY A 88 7.65 -4.34 -15.73
CA GLY A 88 6.38 -4.42 -15.01
C GLY A 88 6.49 -4.41 -13.48
N GLY A 89 7.68 -4.18 -12.93
CA GLY A 89 7.89 -4.10 -11.49
C GLY A 89 7.77 -5.42 -10.74
N THR A 90 8.15 -5.39 -9.48
CA THR A 90 8.08 -6.52 -8.55
C THR A 90 7.05 -6.18 -7.49
N ALA A 91 5.89 -6.86 -7.56
CA ALA A 91 4.83 -6.72 -6.57
C ALA A 91 5.35 -7.16 -5.18
N GLY A 92 5.05 -6.35 -4.17
CA GLY A 92 5.32 -6.69 -2.77
C GLY A 92 4.28 -7.69 -2.25
N GLY A 93 4.67 -8.50 -1.28
CA GLY A 93 3.75 -9.41 -0.61
C GLY A 93 2.82 -8.68 0.36
N SER A 94 1.55 -9.08 0.37
CA SER A 94 0.56 -8.68 1.37
C SER A 94 -0.35 -9.86 1.67
N SER A 95 -0.86 -9.93 2.90
CA SER A 95 -1.93 -10.87 3.25
C SER A 95 -3.29 -10.42 2.70
N ASP A 96 -3.44 -9.14 2.40
CA ASP A 96 -4.65 -8.56 1.83
C ASP A 96 -4.27 -7.41 0.88
N LEU A 97 -4.46 -7.65 -0.42
CA LEU A 97 -4.11 -6.70 -1.47
C LEU A 97 -5.13 -5.56 -1.61
N SER A 98 -6.34 -5.72 -1.08
CA SER A 98 -7.40 -4.68 -1.09
C SER A 98 -7.17 -3.63 0.00
N VAL A 99 -6.40 -3.97 1.03
CA VAL A 99 -6.02 -3.08 2.14
C VAL A 99 -4.61 -2.55 1.98
N ARG A 100 -3.68 -3.38 1.51
CA ARG A 100 -2.28 -2.99 1.34
C ARG A 100 -1.65 -3.67 0.14
N SER A 101 -1.11 -2.87 -0.76
CA SER A 101 -0.40 -3.35 -1.94
C SER A 101 0.84 -2.49 -2.19
N SER A 102 1.85 -3.05 -2.86
CA SER A 102 3.06 -2.31 -3.22
C SER A 102 3.74 -2.88 -4.45
N CYS A 103 4.56 -2.07 -5.11
CA CYS A 103 5.40 -2.49 -6.22
C CYS A 103 6.74 -1.77 -6.16
N SER A 104 7.80 -2.41 -6.66
CA SER A 104 9.13 -1.81 -6.75
C SER A 104 9.83 -2.10 -8.07
N TRP A 105 10.71 -1.18 -8.44
CA TRP A 105 11.56 -1.24 -9.61
C TRP A 105 12.98 -0.90 -9.20
N ASN A 106 13.94 -1.57 -9.83
CA ASN A 106 15.35 -1.23 -9.67
C ASN A 106 16.06 -1.41 -11.01
N GLY A 107 16.95 -0.48 -11.33
CA GLY A 107 17.73 -0.46 -12.55
C GLY A 107 19.18 -0.09 -12.26
N LEU A 108 20.07 -0.62 -13.08
CA LEU A 108 21.48 -0.25 -13.07
C LEU A 108 21.91 -0.08 -14.52
N ASP A 109 22.05 1.17 -14.95
CA ASP A 109 22.68 1.49 -16.22
C ASP A 109 24.20 1.36 -16.03
N ASP A 110 24.72 0.19 -16.39
CA ASP A 110 26.12 -0.18 -16.17
C ASP A 110 26.99 0.13 -17.39
N GLN A 111 27.91 1.07 -17.24
CA GLN A 111 28.90 1.41 -18.28
C GLN A 111 30.32 0.97 -17.87
N GLY A 112 30.43 0.06 -16.91
CA GLY A 112 31.70 -0.49 -16.41
C GLY A 112 32.60 0.60 -15.81
N VAL A 113 33.85 0.68 -16.28
CA VAL A 113 34.82 1.68 -15.80
C VAL A 113 34.44 3.13 -16.09
N LYS A 114 33.41 3.36 -16.92
CA LYS A 114 32.86 4.70 -17.20
C LYS A 114 31.86 5.15 -16.14
N GLY A 115 31.55 4.29 -15.16
CA GLY A 115 30.62 4.55 -14.08
C GLY A 115 29.22 4.02 -14.37
N SER A 116 28.46 3.73 -13.32
CA SER A 116 27.13 3.12 -13.45
C SER A 116 26.10 3.96 -12.69
N GLN A 117 24.87 4.04 -13.20
CA GLN A 117 23.78 4.80 -12.58
C GLN A 117 22.75 3.83 -11.99
N TYR A 118 22.66 3.79 -10.67
CA TYR A 118 21.62 3.03 -9.97
C TYR A 118 20.37 3.88 -9.79
N ARG A 119 19.21 3.26 -10.01
CA ARG A 119 17.90 3.83 -9.67
C ARG A 119 17.03 2.79 -8.99
N TRP A 120 16.27 3.23 -7.98
CA TRP A 120 15.26 2.42 -7.33
C TRP A 120 14.03 3.25 -7.01
N MET A 121 12.87 2.68 -7.25
CA MET A 121 11.58 3.28 -6.94
C MET A 121 10.67 2.22 -6.31
N ASP A 122 9.93 2.60 -5.28
CA ASP A 122 8.81 1.83 -4.78
C ASP A 122 7.57 2.70 -4.61
N VAL A 123 6.41 2.06 -4.74
CA VAL A 123 5.11 2.63 -4.42
C VAL A 123 4.35 1.66 -3.54
N GLY A 124 3.74 2.18 -2.49
CA GLY A 124 2.87 1.44 -1.59
C GLY A 124 1.56 2.19 -1.36
N PHE A 125 0.49 1.41 -1.25
CA PHE A 125 -0.85 1.88 -0.95
C PHE A 125 -1.32 1.23 0.35
N THR A 126 -1.96 2.02 1.22
CA THR A 126 -2.68 1.54 2.38
C THR A 126 -4.07 2.16 2.39
N ARG A 127 -5.11 1.33 2.30
CA ARG A 127 -6.52 1.73 2.37
C ARG A 127 -7.06 1.48 3.77
N PHE A 128 -7.96 2.35 4.22
CA PHE A 128 -8.61 2.23 5.52
C PHE A 128 -10.12 2.17 5.34
N ASP A 129 -10.75 1.12 5.84
CA ASP A 129 -12.20 1.05 5.97
C ASP A 129 -12.72 1.99 7.05
N SER A 130 -13.93 2.48 6.84
CA SER A 130 -14.72 3.08 7.89
C SER A 130 -15.34 2.00 8.76
N ASP A 131 -15.22 2.14 10.07
CA ASP A 131 -15.73 1.17 11.03
C ASP A 131 -16.30 1.90 12.25
N GLN A 132 -17.42 1.38 12.78
CA GLN A 132 -18.12 1.98 13.92
C GLN A 132 -17.26 2.10 15.18
N SER A 133 -16.32 1.18 15.38
CA SER A 133 -15.43 1.15 16.54
C SER A 133 -14.10 1.90 16.31
N LEU A 134 -13.63 1.99 15.06
CA LEU A 134 -12.33 2.58 14.72
C LEU A 134 -12.42 3.99 14.13
N GLY A 135 -13.63 4.47 13.81
CA GLY A 135 -13.86 5.76 13.16
C GLY A 135 -13.81 5.68 11.64
N SER A 136 -13.83 6.86 10.99
CA SER A 136 -13.87 6.94 9.53
C SER A 136 -12.54 6.50 8.90
N GLY A 137 -12.61 5.92 7.70
CA GLY A 137 -11.42 5.58 6.93
C GLY A 137 -10.56 6.81 6.62
N ALA A 138 -11.17 7.98 6.44
CA ALA A 138 -10.47 9.24 6.17
C ALA A 138 -9.64 9.73 7.39
N GLU A 139 -10.19 9.64 8.61
CA GLU A 139 -9.46 9.98 9.84
C GLU A 139 -8.31 9.00 10.06
N ARG A 140 -8.57 7.70 9.88
CA ARG A 140 -7.54 6.66 10.01
C ARG A 140 -6.40 6.85 9.00
N ALA A 141 -6.72 7.20 7.75
CA ALA A 141 -5.73 7.55 6.74
C ALA A 141 -4.95 8.83 7.09
N THR A 142 -5.59 9.81 7.74
CA THR A 142 -4.91 11.03 8.24
C THR A 142 -3.89 10.69 9.33
N GLU A 143 -4.25 9.79 10.25
CA GLU A 143 -3.31 9.30 11.26
C GLU A 143 -2.15 8.50 10.65
N ASP A 144 -2.43 7.58 9.73
CA ASP A 144 -1.38 6.80 9.07
C ASP A 144 -0.47 7.70 8.26
N TYR A 145 -1.01 8.67 7.52
CA TYR A 145 -0.23 9.68 6.82
C TYR A 145 0.79 10.35 7.75
N ALA A 146 0.36 10.83 8.92
CA ALA A 146 1.25 11.46 9.90
C ALA A 146 2.31 10.47 10.45
N LYS A 147 1.91 9.22 10.69
CA LYS A 147 2.81 8.13 11.12
C LYS A 147 3.86 7.83 10.03
N GLN A 148 3.47 7.72 8.77
CA GLN A 148 4.40 7.47 7.66
C GLN A 148 5.37 8.62 7.47
N VAL A 149 4.92 9.88 7.49
CA VAL A 149 5.82 11.05 7.42
C VAL A 149 6.83 11.02 8.56
N THR A 150 6.39 10.72 9.78
CA THR A 150 7.27 10.63 10.95
C THR A 150 8.28 9.50 10.80
N LYS A 151 7.82 8.32 10.36
CA LYS A 151 8.67 7.15 10.12
C LYS A 151 9.73 7.42 9.05
N THR A 152 9.34 8.04 7.94
CA THR A 152 10.27 8.38 6.85
C THR A 152 11.34 9.37 7.30
N LYS A 153 10.98 10.39 8.09
CA LYS A 153 11.95 11.31 8.69
C LYS A 153 12.93 10.62 9.64
N ALA A 154 12.50 9.54 10.29
CA ALA A 154 13.30 8.74 11.21
C ALA A 154 14.02 7.57 10.51
N SER A 155 14.21 7.63 9.19
CA SER A 155 14.96 6.60 8.45
C SER A 155 16.36 6.43 9.04
N GLU A 156 16.72 5.19 9.37
CA GLU A 156 17.98 4.88 10.02
C GLU A 156 19.17 5.28 9.15
N GLY A 157 20.14 5.99 9.75
CA GLY A 157 21.33 6.49 9.05
C GLY A 157 21.06 7.67 8.11
N ALA A 158 19.84 8.19 8.05
CA ALA A 158 19.49 9.28 7.15
C ALA A 158 20.19 10.58 7.53
N GLU A 159 20.79 11.21 6.53
CA GLU A 159 21.48 12.49 6.67
C GLU A 159 20.71 13.60 5.96
N LYS A 160 20.88 14.84 6.45
CA LYS A 160 20.30 16.05 5.84
C LYS A 160 18.79 15.91 5.58
N VAL A 161 18.09 15.28 6.52
CA VAL A 161 16.65 15.05 6.44
C VAL A 161 15.94 16.40 6.38
N ALA A 162 15.13 16.59 5.34
CA ALA A 162 14.26 17.74 5.19
C ALA A 162 12.85 17.26 4.82
N ALA A 163 11.84 18.04 5.19
CA ALA A 163 10.48 17.75 4.82
C ALA A 163 9.70 19.03 4.55
N GLU A 164 8.91 19.00 3.48
CA GLU A 164 8.10 20.13 3.04
C GLU A 164 6.77 19.66 2.43
N PRO A 165 5.72 20.51 2.44
CA PRO A 165 4.48 20.20 1.75
C PRO A 165 4.70 19.97 0.25
N ALA A 166 4.09 18.92 -0.31
CA ALA A 166 4.11 18.62 -1.75
C ALA A 166 2.73 18.92 -2.35
N ALA A 167 2.44 20.19 -2.62
CA ALA A 167 1.13 20.61 -3.11
C ALA A 167 0.76 19.97 -4.48
N GLY A 168 -0.54 19.74 -4.68
CA GLY A 168 -1.06 19.16 -5.93
C GLY A 168 -0.85 17.65 -6.08
N ILE A 169 -0.66 16.93 -4.96
CA ILE A 169 -0.59 15.46 -4.90
C ILE A 169 -1.59 14.98 -3.85
N GLY A 170 -2.76 14.50 -4.29
CA GLY A 170 -3.85 14.09 -3.41
C GLY A 170 -4.43 15.25 -2.59
N ASP A 171 -5.15 14.90 -1.53
CA ASP A 171 -5.73 15.86 -0.58
C ASP A 171 -4.64 16.51 0.29
N GLN A 172 -3.57 15.75 0.58
CA GLN A 172 -2.45 16.20 1.40
C GLN A 172 -1.21 15.39 1.04
N ALA A 173 -0.05 16.05 0.89
CA ALA A 173 1.21 15.34 0.71
C ALA A 173 2.40 16.07 1.35
N THR A 174 3.36 15.28 1.83
CA THR A 174 4.66 15.74 2.32
C THR A 174 5.75 15.05 1.52
N LEU A 175 6.68 15.83 1.00
CA LEU A 175 7.95 15.37 0.46
C LEU A 175 8.96 15.31 1.61
N VAL A 176 9.64 14.17 1.76
CA VAL A 176 10.78 14.00 2.66
C VAL A 176 12.01 13.65 1.83
N THR A 177 13.07 14.43 1.95
CA THR A 177 14.34 14.18 1.26
C THR A 177 15.43 13.88 2.26
N TYR A 178 16.35 12.99 1.91
CA TYR A 178 17.48 12.64 2.76
C TYR A 178 18.59 11.97 1.94
N GLY A 179 19.79 11.91 2.52
CA GLY A 179 20.91 11.14 2.00
C GLY A 179 21.11 9.86 2.81
N LEU A 180 21.68 8.83 2.17
CA LEU A 180 22.20 7.63 2.85
C LEU A 180 23.52 7.22 2.21
N SER A 181 24.56 7.03 3.02
CA SER A 181 25.80 6.40 2.57
C SER A 181 25.73 4.91 2.85
N LYS A 182 25.82 4.08 1.81
CA LYS A 182 25.77 2.62 1.91
C LYS A 182 26.49 2.00 0.73
N THR A 183 27.01 0.78 0.91
CA THR A 183 27.78 0.10 -0.14
C THR A 183 28.90 0.98 -0.73
N ASP A 184 29.57 1.76 0.13
CA ASP A 184 30.62 2.73 -0.22
C ASP A 184 30.20 3.85 -1.19
N GLU A 185 28.90 4.05 -1.41
CA GLU A 185 28.36 5.10 -2.27
C GLU A 185 27.33 5.97 -1.55
N ASP A 186 27.16 7.20 -2.03
CA ASP A 186 26.16 8.14 -1.55
C ASP A 186 24.87 8.04 -2.36
N PHE A 187 23.76 7.81 -1.66
CA PHE A 187 22.43 7.78 -2.21
C PHE A 187 21.66 9.05 -1.87
N VAL A 188 20.89 9.53 -2.83
CA VAL A 188 19.92 10.61 -2.64
C VAL A 188 18.52 10.03 -2.70
N TYR A 189 17.72 10.32 -1.70
CA TYR A 189 16.34 9.85 -1.54
C TYR A 189 15.34 11.00 -1.58
N ALA A 190 14.19 10.73 -2.19
CA ALA A 190 12.96 11.49 -2.03
C ALA A 190 11.80 10.52 -1.80
N THR A 191 11.08 10.71 -0.70
CA THR A 191 9.85 9.99 -0.40
C THR A 191 8.69 10.97 -0.39
N VAL A 192 7.68 10.73 -1.20
CA VAL A 192 6.40 11.43 -1.15
C VAL A 192 5.42 10.55 -0.38
N VAL A 193 4.95 11.05 0.76
CA VAL A 193 3.80 10.47 1.46
C VAL A 193 2.61 11.35 1.10
N ALA A 194 1.56 10.78 0.53
CA ALA A 194 0.35 11.46 0.12
C ALA A 194 -0.89 10.75 0.70
N ARG A 195 -1.96 11.50 0.90
CA ARG A 195 -3.28 11.00 1.29
C ARG A 195 -4.30 11.44 0.24
N THR A 196 -5.17 10.53 -0.17
CA THR A 196 -6.38 10.83 -0.95
C THR A 196 -7.54 10.04 -0.34
N GLY A 197 -8.56 10.74 0.16
CA GLY A 197 -9.64 10.14 0.96
C GLY A 197 -9.12 9.27 2.10
N ASN A 198 -9.51 8.00 2.06
CA ASN A 198 -9.15 6.94 3.00
C ASN A 198 -7.94 6.09 2.54
N VAL A 199 -7.11 6.58 1.62
CA VAL A 199 -5.89 5.90 1.14
C VAL A 199 -4.65 6.74 1.41
N VAL A 200 -3.59 6.10 1.90
CA VAL A 200 -2.24 6.65 2.00
C VAL A 200 -1.36 6.03 0.91
N VAL A 201 -0.75 6.89 0.10
CA VAL A 201 0.25 6.53 -0.92
C VAL A 201 1.62 6.90 -0.38
N THR A 202 2.54 5.95 -0.34
CA THR A 202 3.96 6.20 -0.04
C THR A 202 4.79 5.82 -1.24
N LEU A 203 5.48 6.78 -1.84
CA LEU A 203 6.38 6.55 -2.96
C LEU A 203 7.78 7.00 -2.60
N THR A 204 8.76 6.12 -2.69
CA THR A 204 10.18 6.48 -2.54
C THR A 204 10.92 6.29 -3.84
N TYR A 205 11.74 7.28 -4.19
CA TYR A 205 12.64 7.22 -5.32
C TYR A 205 14.04 7.59 -4.85
N ASN A 206 15.04 6.80 -5.26
CA ASN A 206 16.43 7.08 -4.97
C ASN A 206 17.36 6.69 -6.11
N GLY A 207 18.58 7.20 -6.03
CA GLY A 207 19.65 6.78 -6.92
C GLY A 207 21.03 7.07 -6.33
N ALA A 208 22.00 6.39 -6.92
CA ALA A 208 23.42 6.53 -6.62
C ALA A 208 24.22 6.43 -7.92
N GLY A 209 25.39 7.06 -7.92
CA GLY A 209 26.42 6.79 -8.91
C GLY A 209 27.35 5.71 -8.34
N TYR A 210 27.74 4.75 -9.18
CA TYR A 210 28.71 3.72 -8.85
C TYR A 210 29.95 3.86 -9.73
N ALA A 211 31.07 3.29 -9.28
CA ALA A 211 32.31 3.21 -10.06
C ALA A 211 32.80 4.60 -10.55
N GLY A 212 32.71 5.60 -9.65
CA GLY A 212 33.13 6.97 -9.92
C GLY A 212 32.11 7.81 -10.71
N ALA A 213 30.95 7.26 -11.04
CA ALA A 213 29.84 8.05 -11.56
C ALA A 213 29.34 9.03 -10.49
N LYS A 214 28.87 10.20 -10.93
CA LYS A 214 28.28 11.17 -10.01
C LYS A 214 26.94 10.66 -9.47
N THR A 215 26.71 10.88 -8.18
CA THR A 215 25.39 10.74 -7.57
C THR A 215 24.38 11.67 -8.27
N PRO A 216 23.13 11.21 -8.49
CA PRO A 216 22.09 12.03 -9.09
C PRO A 216 21.83 13.30 -8.29
N SER A 217 21.40 14.36 -8.96
CA SER A 217 21.03 15.59 -8.26
C SER A 217 19.75 15.38 -7.43
N SER A 218 19.68 16.03 -6.26
CA SER A 218 18.47 16.00 -5.44
C SER A 218 17.25 16.55 -6.18
N SER A 219 17.42 17.58 -7.02
CA SER A 219 16.34 18.11 -7.87
C SER A 219 15.74 17.04 -8.78
N ASP A 220 16.56 16.22 -9.43
CA ASP A 220 16.08 15.20 -10.36
C ASP A 220 15.36 14.06 -9.63
N ILE A 221 15.89 13.66 -8.47
CA ILE A 221 15.24 12.69 -7.59
C ILE A 221 13.89 13.23 -7.08
N VAL A 222 13.82 14.49 -6.65
CA VAL A 222 12.56 15.11 -6.19
C VAL A 222 11.53 15.19 -7.33
N LYS A 223 11.93 15.66 -8.51
CA LYS A 223 11.02 15.75 -9.68
C LYS A 223 10.49 14.39 -10.09
N GLY A 224 11.35 13.37 -10.12
CA GLY A 224 10.97 12.00 -10.42
C GLY A 224 9.96 11.45 -9.42
N ALA A 225 10.25 11.61 -8.12
CA ALA A 225 9.35 11.17 -7.05
C ALA A 225 7.97 11.85 -7.14
N GLN A 226 7.93 13.18 -7.31
CA GLN A 226 6.66 13.91 -7.41
C GLN A 226 5.86 13.53 -8.65
N LYS A 227 6.52 13.29 -9.79
CA LYS A 227 5.86 12.83 -11.02
C LYS A 227 5.20 11.47 -10.82
N ALA A 228 5.95 10.50 -10.32
CA ALA A 228 5.43 9.16 -10.08
C ALA A 228 4.35 9.15 -9.00
N ALA A 229 4.49 9.96 -7.93
CA ALA A 229 3.49 10.05 -6.87
C ALA A 229 2.15 10.61 -7.39
N LYS A 230 2.18 11.56 -8.33
CA LYS A 230 0.95 12.05 -8.99
C LYS A 230 0.26 10.96 -9.80
N GLU A 231 1.01 10.13 -10.52
CA GLU A 231 0.44 9.00 -11.27
C GLU A 231 -0.17 7.96 -10.31
N ALA A 232 0.53 7.63 -9.23
CA ALA A 232 0.04 6.70 -8.21
C ALA A 232 -1.25 7.19 -7.55
N VAL A 233 -1.32 8.45 -7.14
CA VAL A 233 -2.56 9.04 -6.59
C VAL A 233 -3.68 9.04 -7.63
N ALA A 234 -3.40 9.43 -8.87
CA ALA A 234 -4.41 9.39 -9.94
C ALA A 234 -4.89 7.97 -10.25
N ALA A 235 -4.07 6.93 -10.03
CA ALA A 235 -4.49 5.54 -10.14
C ALA A 235 -5.48 5.15 -9.03
N VAL A 236 -5.25 5.61 -7.79
CA VAL A 236 -6.20 5.43 -6.69
C VAL A 236 -7.52 6.15 -6.99
N GLU A 237 -7.45 7.41 -7.44
CA GLU A 237 -8.66 8.19 -7.73
C GLU A 237 -9.57 7.54 -8.78
N LYS A 238 -8.99 6.76 -9.71
CA LYS A 238 -9.75 6.00 -10.72
C LYS A 238 -10.50 4.81 -10.13
N THR A 239 -10.16 4.30 -8.94
CA THR A 239 -10.88 3.16 -8.33
C THR A 239 -12.22 3.58 -7.73
N ALA A 240 -12.44 4.87 -7.42
CA ALA A 240 -13.68 5.40 -6.85
C ALA A 240 -14.94 5.19 -7.72
N GLY A 241 -14.80 4.74 -8.98
CA GLY A 241 -15.91 4.45 -9.89
C GLY A 241 -16.07 2.98 -10.26
N SER A 242 -15.18 2.09 -9.83
CA SER A 242 -15.20 0.67 -10.22
C SER A 242 -15.98 -0.24 -9.27
N GLY A 243 -16.38 0.24 -8.07
CA GLY A 243 -17.13 -0.53 -7.07
C GLY A 243 -18.63 -0.73 -7.36
N GLY A 244 -19.04 -0.68 -8.63
CA GLY A 244 -20.45 -0.81 -9.04
C GLY A 244 -20.68 -1.71 -10.26
N ALA A 245 -19.69 -2.50 -10.68
CA ALA A 245 -19.84 -3.42 -11.80
C ALA A 245 -19.31 -4.80 -11.42
N ASP A 246 -20.07 -5.52 -10.59
CA ASP A 246 -20.02 -6.98 -10.59
C ASP A 246 -21.05 -7.52 -11.60
N GLU A 247 -20.53 -8.34 -12.50
CA GLU A 247 -21.15 -9.52 -13.12
C GLU A 247 -22.54 -9.38 -13.78
N ASP A 248 -22.53 -9.21 -15.10
CA ASP A 248 -23.39 -10.02 -15.97
C ASP A 248 -22.51 -10.64 -17.07
N ALA A 249 -21.89 -11.76 -16.71
CA ALA A 249 -21.36 -12.71 -17.66
C ALA A 249 -22.48 -13.71 -17.98
N ASP A 250 -23.34 -13.38 -18.94
CA ASP A 250 -24.16 -14.41 -19.56
C ASP A 250 -23.36 -15.13 -20.65
N LYS A 251 -23.31 -16.45 -20.49
CA LYS A 251 -22.78 -17.40 -21.43
C LYS A 251 -23.70 -17.45 -22.65
N ASP A 252 -23.13 -17.38 -23.84
CA ASP A 252 -23.69 -18.19 -24.93
C ASP A 252 -22.58 -18.92 -25.69
N THR A 253 -22.58 -20.23 -25.53
CA THR A 253 -21.79 -21.18 -26.30
C THR A 253 -22.75 -22.19 -26.90
N GLY A 254 -22.85 -22.22 -28.24
CA GLY A 254 -23.42 -23.34 -29.00
C GLY A 254 -24.01 -22.89 -30.35
N LYS A 255 -23.26 -22.86 -31.46
CA LYS A 255 -22.80 -23.98 -32.31
C LYS A 255 -23.74 -24.27 -33.51
N ASP A 256 -23.12 -24.15 -34.69
CA ASP A 256 -23.34 -24.75 -36.02
C ASP A 256 -24.57 -24.43 -36.89
N ALA A 257 -24.30 -23.97 -38.13
CA ALA A 257 -24.54 -24.77 -39.35
C ALA A 257 -23.95 -24.10 -40.63
N ASP A 258 -22.88 -24.72 -41.11
CA ASP A 258 -22.50 -25.02 -42.51
C ASP A 258 -23.31 -24.46 -43.70
N LYS A 259 -22.57 -23.97 -44.73
CA LYS A 259 -22.64 -24.49 -46.11
C LYS A 259 -21.57 -23.88 -47.05
N ASP A 260 -20.56 -24.70 -47.32
CA ASP A 260 -20.07 -25.15 -48.64
C ASP A 260 -19.70 -24.18 -49.78
N ALA A 261 -18.45 -24.35 -50.25
CA ALA A 261 -18.05 -24.82 -51.60
C ALA A 261 -16.87 -23.99 -52.18
N ASP A 262 -15.61 -24.45 -52.16
CA ASP A 262 -14.96 -25.48 -53.00
C ASP A 262 -14.23 -24.89 -54.24
N LYS A 263 -12.88 -24.94 -54.20
CA LYS A 263 -11.97 -25.48 -55.25
C LYS A 263 -10.51 -25.14 -54.93
N SER A 264 -9.73 -26.08 -54.39
CA SER A 264 -8.90 -27.10 -55.07
C SER A 264 -7.56 -26.59 -55.64
N GLU A 265 -6.52 -26.88 -54.86
CA GLU A 265 -5.24 -27.52 -55.22
C GLU A 265 -4.42 -27.16 -56.48
N SER A 266 -3.10 -27.18 -56.19
CA SER A 266 -2.00 -27.78 -56.97
C SER A 266 -1.13 -26.91 -57.89
N SER A 267 0.14 -26.82 -57.46
CA SER A 267 1.33 -27.23 -58.20
C SER A 267 1.63 -26.55 -59.55
N ALA A 268 2.71 -25.75 -59.60
CA ALA A 268 3.88 -25.96 -60.47
C ALA A 268 4.69 -24.67 -60.66
N LYS A 269 6.00 -24.76 -60.41
CA LYS A 269 7.03 -23.89 -61.00
C LYS A 269 7.31 -24.42 -62.43
N PRO A 270 7.56 -23.57 -63.43
CA PRO A 270 8.93 -23.52 -63.97
C PRO A 270 9.40 -22.12 -64.46
N LYS A 271 10.66 -22.12 -64.88
CA LYS A 271 11.55 -21.04 -65.34
C LYS A 271 11.16 -20.38 -66.69
N SER A 272 11.88 -19.26 -66.90
CA SER A 272 12.40 -18.65 -68.14
C SER A 272 11.49 -17.79 -69.02
N SER A 273 11.82 -16.50 -69.07
CA SER A 273 12.58 -15.92 -70.20
C SER A 273 13.50 -14.82 -69.70
#